data_AF-A0A6A5K9S2-F1
#
_entry.id   AF-A0A6A5K9S2-F1
#
_cell.length_a   1.000
_cell.length_b   1.000
_cell.length_c   1.000
_cell.angle_alpha   90.00
_cell.angle_beta   90.00
_cell.angle_gamma   90.00
#
_symmetry.space_group_name_H-M   'P 1'
#
loop_
_entity.id
_entity.type
_entity.pdbx_description
1 polymer ?
#
loop_
_entity_poly.entity_id
_entity_poly.type
_entity_poly.pdbx_seq_one_letter_code
_entity_poly.pdbx_strand_id
1 'polypeptide(L)'
;MTEVQGAMVGFQNHVQKQKDDNKPLYKWTKFDGYRHISRALTCLDGKALNFEPIHLPAAHVKMCLDKATHYSLSVSQIAVFAMGVMSEKTASCIDEIEESALSAEGKVNAQTRITKELKRLLKHCATATDRVYAALDLLRQGLLIDDWVWTAVGLLLGAATSATIGIAVAYLYGSTDFALALKANPEGMHAEVLDLVRRNQAVTNLTGEIYSIKLDGVTQRCQALEDASESHGLRIDNLVDALGVPNEEGTYFSTSPKATPEQCCDVPQDIRSHIQKIADNADLQIGRLHQEMQQMRKNMNRMDIRLMKRLDKVDRYGL
;
A
#
# COMPACT_ATOMS: atom_id res chain seq x y z
N MET A 1 -15.30 0.92 -11.74
CA MET A 1 -13.83 1.03 -11.52
C MET A 1 -13.06 0.90 -12.83
N THR A 2 -13.28 -0.14 -13.66
CA THR A 2 -12.60 -0.31 -14.96
C THR A 2 -12.69 0.92 -15.88
N GLU A 3 -13.87 1.53 -16.01
CA GLU A 3 -14.04 2.76 -16.82
C GLU A 3 -13.21 3.94 -16.28
N VAL A 4 -13.11 4.07 -14.95
CA VAL A 4 -12.28 5.10 -14.30
C VAL A 4 -10.80 4.83 -14.59
N GLN A 5 -10.35 3.58 -14.45
CA GLN A 5 -8.99 3.18 -14.81
C GLN A 5 -8.70 3.50 -16.28
N GLY A 6 -9.59 3.14 -17.21
CA GLY A 6 -9.42 3.42 -18.64
C GLY A 6 -9.32 4.93 -18.94
N ALA A 7 -10.17 5.74 -18.32
CA ALA A 7 -10.10 7.20 -18.45
C ALA A 7 -8.80 7.78 -17.87
N MET A 8 -8.34 7.25 -16.74
CA MET A 8 -7.06 7.62 -16.12
C MET A 8 -5.87 7.18 -16.98
N VAL A 9 -5.90 6.02 -17.62
CA VAL A 9 -4.84 5.59 -18.57
C VAL A 9 -4.78 6.55 -19.77
N GLY A 10 -5.92 6.98 -20.29
CA GLY A 10 -5.96 8.01 -21.35
C GLY A 10 -5.31 9.32 -20.89
N PHE A 11 -5.53 9.70 -19.63
CA PHE A 11 -4.88 10.85 -19.01
C PHE A 11 -3.37 10.66 -18.82
N GLN A 12 -2.92 9.49 -18.35
CA GLN A 12 -1.51 9.13 -18.24
C GLN A 12 -0.79 9.26 -19.58
N ASN A 13 -1.39 8.70 -20.64
CA ASN A 13 -0.82 8.72 -21.99
C ASN A 13 -0.70 10.16 -22.51
N HIS A 14 -1.66 11.04 -22.20
CA HIS A 14 -1.55 12.45 -22.54
C HIS A 14 -0.38 13.12 -21.82
N VAL A 15 -0.27 12.96 -20.50
CA VAL A 15 0.83 13.54 -19.71
C VAL A 15 2.20 13.02 -20.18
N GLN A 16 2.32 11.71 -20.42
CA GLN A 16 3.54 11.09 -20.92
C GLN A 16 3.92 11.65 -22.29
N LYS A 17 2.95 11.76 -23.23
CA LYS A 17 3.19 12.34 -24.55
C LYS A 17 3.68 13.78 -24.48
N GLN A 18 3.08 14.62 -23.62
CA GLN A 18 3.54 16.01 -23.45
C GLN A 18 4.95 16.09 -22.83
N LYS A 19 5.25 15.18 -21.90
CA LYS A 19 6.60 15.04 -21.31
C LYS A 19 7.63 14.66 -22.38
N ASP A 20 7.33 13.66 -23.21
CA ASP A 20 8.23 13.13 -24.24
C ASP A 20 8.50 14.13 -25.37
N ASP A 21 7.51 14.95 -25.73
CA ASP A 21 7.66 16.06 -26.66
C ASP A 21 8.61 17.17 -26.14
N ASN A 22 9.02 17.10 -24.86
CA ASN A 22 9.82 18.07 -24.13
C ASN A 22 9.34 19.53 -24.29
N LYS A 23 8.04 19.72 -24.44
CA LYS A 23 7.44 21.05 -24.55
C LYS A 23 7.39 21.71 -23.17
N PRO A 24 7.61 23.03 -23.08
CA PRO A 24 7.41 23.77 -21.85
C PRO A 24 5.93 23.71 -21.45
N LEU A 25 5.65 23.72 -20.15
CA LEU A 25 4.31 23.42 -19.61
C LEU A 25 3.22 24.36 -20.13
N TYR A 26 3.53 25.64 -20.37
CA TYR A 26 2.59 26.60 -20.95
C TYR A 26 2.21 26.31 -22.41
N LYS A 27 2.98 25.48 -23.12
CA LYS A 27 2.70 25.02 -24.50
C LYS A 27 1.98 23.67 -24.55
N TRP A 28 1.76 23.02 -23.42
CA TRP A 28 1.04 21.74 -23.41
C TRP A 28 -0.36 21.90 -23.96
N THR A 29 -0.78 20.93 -24.77
CA THR A 29 -2.16 20.93 -25.25
C THR A 29 -3.09 20.61 -24.08
N LYS A 30 -4.27 21.24 -24.05
CA LYS A 30 -5.25 20.99 -23.01
C LYS A 30 -5.68 19.52 -23.05
N PHE A 31 -5.80 18.89 -21.88
CA PHE A 31 -6.38 17.56 -21.80
C PHE A 31 -7.91 17.66 -21.88
N ASP A 32 -8.49 17.19 -22.98
CA ASP A 32 -9.95 17.21 -23.16
C ASP A 32 -10.66 16.02 -22.49
N GLY A 33 -9.89 15.02 -22.03
CA GLY A 33 -10.42 13.80 -21.43
C GLY A 33 -10.93 13.93 -20.00
N TYR A 34 -10.83 15.11 -19.36
CA TYR A 34 -11.37 15.32 -18.00
C TYR A 34 -12.87 15.01 -17.91
N ARG A 35 -13.64 15.28 -18.98
CA ARG A 35 -15.07 14.93 -19.03
C ARG A 35 -15.29 13.42 -18.95
N HIS A 36 -14.42 12.62 -19.55
CA HIS A 36 -14.50 11.16 -19.48
C HIS A 36 -14.20 10.64 -18.07
N ILE A 37 -13.19 11.22 -17.40
CA ILE A 37 -12.92 10.91 -15.98
C ILE A 37 -14.15 11.24 -15.13
N SER A 38 -14.68 12.46 -15.22
CA SER A 38 -15.87 12.86 -14.45
C SER A 38 -17.07 11.96 -14.72
N ARG A 39 -17.35 11.63 -15.98
CA ARG A 39 -18.46 10.73 -16.33
C ARG A 39 -18.26 9.34 -15.74
N ALA A 40 -17.05 8.78 -15.83
CA ALA A 40 -16.74 7.47 -15.27
C ALA A 40 -16.87 7.46 -13.74
N LEU A 41 -16.50 8.56 -13.06
CA LEU A 41 -16.69 8.72 -11.62
C LEU A 41 -18.17 8.83 -11.25
N THR A 42 -18.96 9.63 -11.96
CA THR A 42 -20.42 9.70 -11.72
C THR A 42 -21.09 8.34 -11.94
N CYS A 43 -20.65 7.56 -12.94
CA CYS A 43 -21.16 6.20 -13.14
C CYS A 43 -20.75 5.26 -11.98
N LEU A 44 -19.51 5.37 -11.50
CA LEU A 44 -19.04 4.61 -10.34
C LEU A 44 -19.85 4.95 -9.09
N ASP A 45 -20.05 6.24 -8.80
CA ASP A 45 -20.85 6.71 -7.67
C ASP A 45 -22.30 6.20 -7.76
N GLY A 46 -22.92 6.29 -8.95
CA GLY A 46 -24.25 5.76 -9.18
C GLY A 46 -24.35 4.25 -8.94
N LYS A 47 -23.33 3.48 -9.33
CA LYS A 47 -23.29 2.04 -9.03
C LYS A 47 -23.02 1.74 -7.55
N ALA A 48 -22.19 2.54 -6.90
CA ALA A 48 -21.87 2.41 -5.48
C ALA A 48 -23.08 2.72 -4.59
N LEU A 49 -23.89 3.71 -4.95
CA LEU A 49 -25.12 4.06 -4.22
C LEU A 49 -26.20 2.97 -4.32
N ASN A 50 -26.25 2.25 -5.43
CA ASN A 50 -27.19 1.15 -5.65
C ASN A 50 -26.59 -0.22 -5.30
N PHE A 51 -25.45 -0.25 -4.62
CA PHE A 51 -24.79 -1.48 -4.25
C PHE A 51 -25.45 -2.08 -3.02
N GLU A 52 -26.02 -3.27 -3.17
CA GLU A 52 -26.53 -4.07 -2.06
C GLU A 52 -25.50 -5.14 -1.67
N PRO A 53 -25.36 -5.47 -0.37
CA PRO A 53 -24.54 -6.59 0.06
C PRO A 53 -25.00 -7.90 -0.59
N ILE A 54 -24.07 -8.67 -1.16
CA ILE A 54 -24.38 -9.95 -1.81
C ILE A 54 -23.54 -11.04 -1.18
N HIS A 55 -24.18 -12.14 -0.79
CA HIS A 55 -23.47 -13.35 -0.39
C HIS A 55 -22.95 -14.08 -1.63
N LEU A 56 -21.67 -13.86 -1.93
CA LEU A 56 -20.96 -14.57 -2.99
C LEU A 56 -20.11 -15.71 -2.41
N PRO A 57 -19.87 -16.80 -3.16
CA PRO A 57 -18.90 -17.81 -2.76
C PRO A 57 -17.51 -17.19 -2.55
N ALA A 58 -16.76 -17.66 -1.55
CA ALA A 58 -15.47 -17.09 -1.15
C ALA A 58 -14.46 -16.92 -2.31
N ALA A 59 -14.46 -17.84 -3.28
CA ALA A 59 -13.60 -17.74 -4.47
C ALA A 59 -13.95 -16.52 -5.36
N HIS A 60 -15.24 -16.23 -5.51
CA HIS A 60 -15.73 -15.10 -6.29
C HIS A 60 -15.49 -13.77 -5.55
N VAL A 61 -15.71 -13.76 -4.23
CA VAL A 61 -15.37 -12.64 -3.35
C VAL A 61 -13.91 -12.22 -3.53
N LYS A 62 -12.99 -13.18 -3.42
CA LYS A 62 -11.55 -12.96 -3.58
C LYS A 62 -11.21 -12.41 -4.96
N MET A 63 -11.78 -12.99 -6.03
CA MET A 63 -11.54 -12.53 -7.40
C MET A 63 -12.05 -11.08 -7.62
N CYS A 64 -13.24 -10.75 -7.11
CA CYS A 64 -13.81 -9.41 -7.23
C CYS A 64 -12.96 -8.37 -6.49
N LEU A 65 -12.53 -8.68 -5.26
CA LEU A 65 -11.63 -7.83 -4.51
C LEU A 65 -10.28 -7.63 -5.16
N ASP A 66 -9.69 -8.70 -5.69
CA ASP A 66 -8.38 -8.62 -6.34
C ASP A 66 -8.43 -7.67 -7.55
N LYS A 67 -9.47 -7.81 -8.38
CA LYS A 67 -9.74 -6.88 -9.50
C LYS A 67 -9.97 -5.45 -9.02
N ALA A 68 -10.81 -5.26 -8.01
CA ALA A 68 -11.10 -3.93 -7.48
C ALA A 68 -9.83 -3.27 -6.92
N THR A 69 -9.03 -4.01 -6.17
CA THR A 69 -7.74 -3.58 -5.64
C THR A 69 -6.77 -3.21 -6.76
N HIS A 70 -6.67 -4.05 -7.80
CA HIS A 70 -5.86 -3.76 -8.98
C HIS A 70 -6.27 -2.44 -9.65
N TYR A 71 -7.57 -2.19 -9.80
CA TYR A 71 -8.07 -0.94 -10.36
C TYR A 71 -7.73 0.27 -9.49
N SER A 72 -7.93 0.17 -8.16
CA SER A 72 -7.57 1.24 -7.22
C SER A 72 -6.08 1.58 -7.27
N LEU A 73 -5.24 0.56 -7.24
CA LEU A 73 -3.78 0.70 -7.34
C LEU A 73 -3.38 1.37 -8.66
N SER A 74 -3.94 0.93 -9.78
CA SER A 74 -3.62 1.48 -11.10
C SER A 74 -4.01 2.97 -11.18
N VAL A 75 -5.21 3.34 -10.69
CA VAL A 75 -5.64 4.74 -10.64
C VAL A 75 -4.73 5.59 -9.76
N SER A 76 -4.32 5.09 -8.58
CA SER A 76 -3.36 5.77 -7.71
C SER A 76 -1.99 5.95 -8.34
N GLN A 77 -1.45 4.90 -9.00
CA GLN A 77 -0.16 4.97 -9.68
C GLN A 77 -0.17 6.01 -10.80
N ILE A 78 -1.26 6.09 -11.56
CA ILE A 78 -1.44 7.09 -12.61
C ILE A 78 -1.48 8.50 -12.01
N ALA A 79 -2.23 8.70 -10.92
CA ALA A 79 -2.30 9.97 -10.23
C ALA A 79 -0.91 10.42 -9.75
N VAL A 80 -0.17 9.53 -9.07
CA VAL A 80 1.20 9.80 -8.60
C VAL A 80 2.14 10.11 -9.76
N PHE A 81 2.08 9.34 -10.84
CA PHE A 81 2.87 9.61 -12.06
C PHE A 81 2.58 11.01 -12.61
N ALA A 82 1.30 11.34 -12.82
CA ALA A 82 0.92 12.63 -13.39
C ALA A 82 1.33 13.80 -12.49
N MET A 83 1.13 13.67 -11.17
CA MET A 83 1.58 14.67 -10.20
C MET A 83 3.11 14.83 -10.21
N GLY A 84 3.87 13.73 -10.27
CA GLY A 84 5.32 13.77 -10.34
C GLY A 84 5.83 14.50 -11.58
N VAL A 85 5.30 14.16 -12.76
CA VAL A 85 5.66 14.83 -14.01
C VAL A 85 5.31 16.32 -13.99
N MET A 86 4.12 16.67 -13.48
CA MET A 86 3.69 18.06 -13.41
C MET A 86 4.49 18.86 -12.40
N SER A 87 4.86 18.27 -11.27
CA SER A 87 5.72 18.91 -10.27
C SER A 87 7.11 19.19 -10.85
N GLU A 88 7.72 18.19 -11.50
CA GLU A 88 9.00 18.33 -12.21
C GLU A 88 8.94 19.45 -13.26
N LYS A 89 7.90 19.45 -14.09
CA LYS A 89 7.73 20.46 -15.14
C LYS A 89 7.37 21.83 -14.61
N THR A 90 6.66 21.94 -13.50
CA THR A 90 6.32 23.26 -12.94
C THR A 90 7.55 23.92 -12.32
N ALA A 91 8.44 23.13 -11.72
CA ALA A 91 9.73 23.62 -11.21
C ALA A 91 10.58 24.25 -12.31
N SER A 92 10.73 23.58 -13.47
CA SER A 92 11.49 24.16 -14.60
C SER A 92 10.74 25.26 -15.35
N CYS A 93 9.40 25.24 -15.32
CA CYS A 93 8.61 26.15 -16.15
C CYS A 93 8.66 27.61 -15.67
N ILE A 94 8.92 27.86 -14.39
CA ILE A 94 9.06 29.24 -13.89
C ILE A 94 10.30 29.87 -14.54
N ASP A 95 11.45 29.20 -14.45
CA ASP A 95 12.70 29.63 -15.07
C ASP A 95 12.54 29.76 -16.60
N GLU A 96 11.93 28.76 -17.26
CA GLU A 96 11.68 28.81 -18.70
C GLU A 96 10.76 29.98 -19.12
N ILE A 97 9.80 30.38 -18.29
CA ILE A 97 8.94 31.54 -18.56
C ILE A 97 9.72 32.84 -18.34
N GLU A 98 10.54 32.91 -17.29
CA GLU A 98 11.37 34.06 -16.98
C GLU A 98 12.42 34.31 -18.07
N GLU A 99 13.04 33.26 -18.59
CA GLU A 99 14.01 33.33 -19.70
C GLU A 99 13.34 33.54 -21.07
N SER A 100 12.03 33.33 -21.18
CA SER A 100 11.33 33.47 -22.46
C SER A 100 11.24 34.92 -22.95
N ALA A 101 11.16 35.07 -24.27
CA ALA A 101 10.90 36.35 -24.95
C ALA A 101 9.43 36.83 -24.83
N LEU A 102 8.63 36.24 -23.95
CA LEU A 102 7.26 36.70 -23.70
C LEU A 102 7.28 38.10 -23.08
N SER A 103 6.28 38.92 -23.41
CA SER A 103 6.04 40.17 -22.70
C SER A 103 5.74 39.88 -21.22
N ALA A 104 5.91 40.88 -20.34
CA ALA A 104 5.60 40.73 -18.91
C ALA A 104 4.16 40.23 -18.69
N GLU A 105 3.19 40.76 -19.44
CA GLU A 105 1.81 40.27 -19.44
C GLU A 105 1.69 38.82 -19.94
N GLY A 106 2.44 38.46 -20.99
CA GLY A 106 2.51 37.09 -21.51
C GLY A 106 3.03 36.09 -20.46
N LYS A 107 4.03 36.47 -19.66
CA LYS A 107 4.57 35.65 -18.57
C LYS A 107 3.53 35.40 -17.47
N VAL A 108 2.85 36.45 -17.01
CA VAL A 108 1.76 36.34 -16.02
C VAL A 108 0.62 35.46 -16.53
N ASN A 109 0.24 35.61 -17.80
CA ASN A 109 -0.79 34.79 -18.43
C ASN A 109 -0.38 33.32 -18.54
N ALA A 110 0.90 33.03 -18.88
CA ALA A 110 1.44 31.68 -18.94
C ALA A 110 1.44 31.00 -17.56
N GLN A 111 1.94 31.68 -16.53
CA GLN A 111 1.93 31.21 -15.14
C GLN A 111 0.49 30.92 -14.67
N THR A 112 -0.44 31.86 -14.91
CA THR A 112 -1.86 31.68 -14.54
C THR A 112 -2.47 30.45 -15.21
N ARG A 113 -2.16 30.23 -16.50
CA ARG A 113 -2.66 29.08 -17.25
C ARG A 113 -2.11 27.76 -16.70
N ILE A 114 -0.82 27.70 -16.37
CA ILE A 114 -0.18 26.52 -15.78
C ILE A 114 -0.80 26.18 -14.43
N THR A 115 -0.89 27.17 -13.53
CA THR A 115 -1.45 26.98 -12.19
C THR A 115 -2.91 26.49 -12.27
N LYS A 116 -3.68 27.02 -13.23
CA LYS A 116 -5.07 26.59 -13.46
C LYS A 116 -5.17 25.15 -13.95
N GLU A 117 -4.31 24.72 -14.88
CA GLU A 117 -4.30 23.33 -15.35
C GLU A 117 -3.79 22.37 -14.29
N LEU A 118 -2.75 22.74 -13.55
CA LEU A 118 -2.24 21.98 -12.41
C LEU A 118 -3.32 21.77 -11.33
N LYS A 119 -4.07 22.82 -10.98
CA LYS A 119 -5.19 22.73 -10.04
C LYS A 119 -6.26 21.76 -10.53
N ARG A 120 -6.62 21.79 -11.82
CA ARG A 120 -7.59 20.87 -12.42
C ARG A 120 -7.10 19.43 -12.35
N LEU A 121 -5.83 19.23 -12.72
CA LEU A 121 -5.19 17.93 -12.71
C LEU A 121 -5.20 17.31 -11.32
N LEU A 122 -4.75 18.05 -10.31
CA LEU A 122 -4.74 17.62 -8.91
C LEU A 122 -6.15 17.29 -8.44
N LYS A 123 -7.13 18.14 -8.74
CA LYS A 123 -8.54 17.89 -8.41
C LYS A 123 -9.03 16.56 -9.00
N HIS A 124 -8.84 16.35 -10.30
CA HIS A 124 -9.31 15.12 -10.96
C HIS A 124 -8.60 13.86 -10.47
N CYS A 125 -7.29 13.94 -10.24
CA CYS A 125 -6.52 12.82 -9.68
C CYS A 125 -7.01 12.47 -8.28
N ALA A 126 -7.09 13.46 -7.38
CA ALA A 126 -7.54 13.27 -6.00
C ALA A 126 -8.97 12.74 -5.93
N THR A 127 -9.90 13.32 -6.70
CA THR A 127 -11.28 12.83 -6.75
C THR A 127 -11.35 11.41 -7.33
N ALA A 128 -10.57 11.10 -8.36
CA ALA A 128 -10.57 9.76 -8.94
C ALA A 128 -10.05 8.71 -7.96
N THR A 129 -8.95 8.99 -7.26
CA THR A 129 -8.43 8.09 -6.23
C THR A 129 -9.42 7.92 -5.08
N ASP A 130 -9.96 9.02 -4.55
CA ASP A 130 -10.91 9.01 -3.43
C ASP A 130 -12.14 8.15 -3.73
N ARG A 131 -12.81 8.39 -4.87
CA ARG A 131 -14.01 7.63 -5.25
C ARG A 131 -13.75 6.17 -5.55
N VAL A 132 -12.58 5.84 -6.10
CA VAL A 132 -12.21 4.44 -6.38
C VAL A 132 -11.91 3.68 -5.08
N TYR A 133 -11.29 4.32 -4.08
CA TYR A 133 -11.14 3.72 -2.75
C TYR A 133 -12.47 3.60 -2.01
N ALA A 134 -13.32 4.63 -2.04
CA ALA A 134 -14.66 4.55 -1.46
C ALA A 134 -15.47 3.37 -2.04
N ALA A 135 -15.40 3.16 -3.36
CA ALA A 135 -16.04 2.01 -4.00
C ALA A 135 -15.40 0.67 -3.60
N LEU A 136 -14.09 0.61 -3.41
CA LEU A 136 -13.39 -0.59 -2.92
C LEU A 136 -13.81 -0.92 -1.48
N ASP A 137 -13.93 0.08 -0.62
CA ASP A 137 -14.31 -0.11 0.78
C ASP A 137 -15.77 -0.53 0.91
N LEU A 138 -16.69 0.05 0.12
CA LEU A 138 -18.06 -0.43 0.01
C LEU A 138 -18.12 -1.90 -0.45
N LEU A 139 -17.30 -2.28 -1.44
CA LEU A 139 -17.22 -3.67 -1.89
C LEU A 139 -16.71 -4.60 -0.78
N ARG A 140 -15.73 -4.16 0.03
CA ARG A 140 -15.24 -4.94 1.18
C ARG A 140 -16.32 -5.15 2.23
N GLN A 141 -17.03 -4.07 2.59
CA GLN A 141 -18.13 -4.11 3.55
C GLN A 141 -19.26 -5.04 3.08
N GLY A 142 -19.68 -4.93 1.82
CA GLY A 142 -20.76 -5.76 1.28
C GLY A 142 -20.40 -7.24 1.09
N LEU A 143 -19.12 -7.60 1.11
CA LEU A 143 -18.67 -8.99 1.00
C LEU A 143 -18.32 -9.63 2.37
N LEU A 144 -18.56 -8.92 3.48
CA LEU A 144 -18.40 -9.42 4.87
C LEU A 144 -17.02 -10.01 5.17
N ILE A 145 -15.97 -9.33 4.73
CA ILE A 145 -14.59 -9.80 4.94
C ILE A 145 -14.05 -9.18 6.21
N ASP A 146 -13.59 -10.00 7.15
CA ASP A 146 -13.01 -9.52 8.41
C ASP A 146 -11.87 -8.51 8.17
N ASP A 147 -12.08 -7.31 8.71
CA ASP A 147 -11.50 -6.03 8.28
C ASP A 147 -9.97 -5.90 8.44
N TRP A 148 -9.33 -6.70 9.29
CA TRP A 148 -8.06 -6.26 9.90
C TRP A 148 -6.85 -6.25 8.95
N VAL A 149 -6.73 -7.24 8.04
CA VAL A 149 -5.58 -7.33 7.11
C VAL A 149 -5.66 -6.27 6.01
N TRP A 150 -6.87 -5.98 5.53
CA TRP A 150 -7.07 -5.09 4.38
C TRP A 150 -7.12 -3.61 4.77
N THR A 151 -7.55 -3.31 6.00
CA THR A 151 -7.47 -1.95 6.57
C THR A 151 -6.02 -1.46 6.63
N ALA A 152 -5.05 -2.35 6.91
CA ALA A 152 -3.63 -2.01 6.92
C ALA A 152 -3.08 -1.63 5.52
N VAL A 153 -3.51 -2.34 4.47
CA VAL A 153 -3.10 -2.05 3.09
C VAL A 153 -3.72 -0.75 2.58
N GLY A 154 -5.00 -0.49 2.92
CA GLY A 154 -5.67 0.78 2.59
C GLY A 154 -4.99 1.99 3.21
N LEU A 155 -4.62 1.91 4.49
CA LEU A 155 -3.88 2.96 5.21
C LEU A 155 -2.52 3.27 4.59
N LEU A 156 -1.75 2.23 4.25
CA LEU A 156 -0.42 2.34 3.62
C LEU A 156 -0.47 3.11 2.29
N LEU A 157 -1.47 2.80 1.45
CA LEU A 157 -1.62 3.43 0.14
C LEU A 157 -2.17 4.84 0.22
N GLY A 158 -3.15 5.09 1.11
CA GLY A 158 -3.66 6.43 1.38
C GLY A 158 -2.56 7.39 1.83
N ALA A 159 -1.71 6.95 2.77
CA ALA A 159 -0.59 7.72 3.29
C ALA A 159 0.47 8.04 2.23
N ALA A 160 0.78 7.11 1.33
CA ALA A 160 1.73 7.35 0.25
C ALA A 160 1.21 8.42 -0.73
N THR A 161 -0.08 8.35 -1.10
CA THR A 161 -0.70 9.36 -1.96
C THR A 161 -0.78 10.73 -1.31
N SER A 162 -1.15 10.82 -0.03
CA SER A 162 -1.25 12.10 0.70
C SER A 162 0.12 12.76 0.88
N ALA A 163 1.17 11.98 1.18
CA ALA A 163 2.54 12.48 1.27
C ALA A 163 3.02 13.09 -0.06
N THR A 164 2.77 12.43 -1.20
CA THR A 164 3.13 13.00 -2.52
C THR A 164 2.37 14.29 -2.83
N ILE A 165 1.10 14.41 -2.42
CA ILE A 165 0.32 15.65 -2.60
C ILE A 165 0.89 16.77 -1.71
N GLY A 166 1.21 16.47 -0.45
CA GLY A 166 1.79 17.44 0.48
C GLY A 166 3.15 17.97 0.00
N ILE A 167 4.01 17.09 -0.51
CA ILE A 167 5.32 17.46 -1.07
C ILE A 167 5.16 18.32 -2.32
N ALA A 168 4.25 17.95 -3.24
CA ALA A 168 4.00 18.73 -4.44
C ALA A 168 3.48 20.14 -4.11
N VAL A 169 2.55 20.27 -3.16
CA VAL A 169 2.05 21.57 -2.70
C VAL A 169 3.15 22.40 -2.04
N ALA A 170 3.97 21.79 -1.17
CA ALA A 170 5.09 22.50 -0.53
C ALA A 170 6.14 22.99 -1.54
N TYR A 171 6.40 22.21 -2.60
CA TYR A 171 7.32 22.59 -3.67
C TYR A 171 6.79 23.71 -4.56
N LEU A 172 5.49 23.70 -4.88
CA LEU A 172 4.88 24.67 -5.79
C LEU A 172 4.77 26.07 -5.21
N TYR A 173 4.75 26.19 -3.88
CA TYR A 173 4.57 27.48 -3.22
C TYR A 173 5.81 27.99 -2.48
N GLY A 174 6.87 27.19 -2.34
CA GLY A 174 8.08 27.55 -1.60
C GLY A 174 7.82 27.86 -0.11
N SER A 175 8.80 27.66 0.77
CA SER A 175 8.60 27.96 2.20
C SER A 175 8.37 29.46 2.47
N THR A 176 8.89 30.34 1.61
CA THR A 176 8.83 31.80 1.74
C THR A 176 7.66 32.44 0.97
N ASP A 177 7.31 31.93 -0.20
CA ASP A 177 6.18 32.43 -1.00
C ASP A 177 4.83 31.94 -0.48
N PHE A 178 4.79 30.77 0.18
CA PHE A 178 3.61 30.32 0.93
C PHE A 178 3.27 31.29 2.07
N ALA A 179 4.29 31.81 2.76
CA ALA A 179 4.15 32.80 3.84
C ALA A 179 3.72 34.20 3.35
N LEU A 180 4.09 34.58 2.12
CA LEU A 180 3.66 35.82 1.47
C LEU A 180 2.26 35.71 0.87
N ALA A 181 1.92 34.58 0.23
CA ALA A 181 0.57 34.26 -0.22
C ALA A 181 -0.41 34.20 0.97
N LEU A 182 0.02 33.65 2.11
CA LEU A 182 -0.67 33.64 3.41
C LEU A 182 -1.11 35.04 3.90
N LYS A 183 -0.44 36.11 3.47
CA LYS A 183 -0.72 37.48 3.92
C LYS A 183 -1.70 38.24 3.02
N ALA A 184 -1.93 37.76 1.79
CA ALA A 184 -2.61 38.53 0.75
C ALA A 184 -4.12 38.26 0.61
N ASN A 185 -4.66 37.16 1.17
CA ASN A 185 -6.09 36.85 1.00
C ASN A 185 -6.70 36.04 2.18
N PRO A 186 -7.21 36.71 3.23
CA PRO A 186 -7.62 36.06 4.48
C PRO A 186 -8.97 35.32 4.45
N GLU A 187 -9.87 35.52 3.48
CA GLU A 187 -11.30 35.17 3.65
C GLU A 187 -11.91 34.11 2.70
N GLY A 188 -11.19 33.07 2.24
CA GLY A 188 -11.95 31.93 1.69
C GLY A 188 -11.17 30.74 1.17
N MET A 189 -10.17 30.97 0.32
CA MET A 189 -9.39 29.86 -0.27
C MET A 189 -8.26 29.38 0.64
N HIS A 190 -7.76 30.26 1.51
CA HIS A 190 -6.64 29.96 2.41
C HIS A 190 -7.04 29.08 3.60
N ALA A 191 -8.18 29.34 4.22
CA ALA A 191 -8.67 28.54 5.35
C ALA A 191 -8.93 27.08 4.92
N GLU A 192 -9.42 26.87 3.70
CA GLU A 192 -9.72 25.53 3.17
C GLU A 192 -8.45 24.73 2.85
N VAL A 193 -7.41 25.39 2.31
CA VAL A 193 -6.10 24.76 2.07
C VAL A 193 -5.34 24.53 3.38
N LEU A 194 -5.40 25.46 4.33
CA LEU A 194 -4.82 25.27 5.68
C LEU A 194 -5.53 24.18 6.46
N ASP A 195 -6.85 24.06 6.35
CA ASP A 195 -7.62 22.97 6.96
C ASP A 195 -7.25 21.64 6.29
N LEU A 196 -7.07 21.60 4.96
CA LEU A 196 -6.62 20.41 4.25
C LEU A 196 -5.18 20.00 4.63
N VAL A 197 -4.26 20.97 4.76
CA VAL A 197 -2.87 20.73 5.16
C VAL A 197 -2.79 20.33 6.63
N ARG A 198 -3.54 20.97 7.54
CA ARG A 198 -3.62 20.58 8.95
C ARG A 198 -4.27 19.22 9.13
N ARG A 199 -5.33 18.90 8.38
CA ARG A 199 -5.91 17.55 8.36
C ARG A 199 -4.93 16.53 7.81
N ASN A 200 -4.21 16.84 6.75
CA ASN A 200 -3.17 15.95 6.23
C ASN A 200 -2.05 15.75 7.25
N GLN A 201 -1.57 16.81 7.92
CA GLN A 201 -0.52 16.69 8.94
C GLN A 201 -0.99 15.94 10.19
N ALA A 202 -2.24 16.14 10.61
CA ALA A 202 -2.88 15.35 11.65
C ALA A 202 -3.00 13.88 11.23
N VAL A 203 -3.37 13.61 9.97
CA VAL A 203 -3.39 12.25 9.40
C VAL A 203 -2.00 11.64 9.33
N THR A 204 -0.96 12.40 8.98
CA THR A 204 0.43 11.90 8.97
C THR A 204 0.93 11.57 10.37
N ASN A 205 0.61 12.40 11.37
CA ASN A 205 0.94 12.13 12.77
C ASN A 205 0.17 10.91 13.31
N LEU A 206 -1.15 10.83 13.05
CA LEU A 206 -1.97 9.67 13.37
C LEU A 206 -1.45 8.41 12.65
N THR A 207 -0.99 8.54 11.42
CA THR A 207 -0.39 7.44 10.67
C THR A 207 0.90 6.99 11.34
N GLY A 208 1.76 7.92 11.77
CA GLY A 208 2.97 7.63 12.54
C GLY A 208 2.70 6.94 13.87
N GLU A 209 1.70 7.40 14.63
CA GLU A 209 1.27 6.77 15.89
C GLU A 209 0.64 5.40 15.65
N ILE A 210 -0.19 5.22 14.62
CA ILE A 210 -0.75 3.92 14.21
C ILE A 210 0.36 2.97 13.77
N TYR A 211 1.41 3.46 13.10
CA TYR A 211 2.58 2.66 12.78
C TYR A 211 3.31 2.21 14.04
N SER A 212 3.53 3.10 15.03
CA SER A 212 4.16 2.73 16.30
C SER A 212 3.32 1.69 17.05
N ILE A 213 2.01 1.90 17.18
CA ILE A 213 1.09 0.95 17.84
C ILE A 213 1.09 -0.42 17.14
N LYS A 214 1.19 -0.45 15.80
CA LYS A 214 1.24 -1.70 15.04
C LYS A 214 2.60 -2.38 15.09
N LEU A 215 3.70 -1.63 15.09
CA LEU A 215 5.04 -2.15 15.33
C LEU A 215 5.14 -2.74 16.73
N ASP A 216 4.55 -2.09 17.74
CA ASP A 216 4.45 -2.62 19.10
C ASP A 216 3.60 -3.89 19.14
N GLY A 217 2.46 -3.93 18.46
CA GLY A 217 1.61 -5.13 18.38
C GLY A 217 2.28 -6.31 17.67
N VAL A 218 3.07 -6.07 16.62
CA VAL A 218 3.89 -7.11 15.96
C VAL A 218 5.01 -7.57 16.88
N THR A 219 5.71 -6.64 17.54
CA THR A 219 6.77 -6.93 18.49
C THR A 219 6.25 -7.77 19.65
N GLN A 220 5.08 -7.42 20.21
CA GLN A 220 4.43 -8.15 21.28
C GLN A 220 4.02 -9.57 20.85
N ARG A 221 3.57 -9.78 19.61
CA ARG A 221 3.27 -11.11 19.08
C ARG A 221 4.54 -11.93 18.84
N CYS A 222 5.61 -11.31 18.34
CA CYS A 222 6.91 -11.97 18.21
C CYS A 222 7.43 -12.42 19.58
N GLN A 223 7.32 -11.56 20.59
CA GLN A 223 7.75 -11.87 21.95
C GLN A 223 6.89 -12.97 22.58
N ALA A 224 5.58 -12.92 22.42
CA ALA A 224 4.71 -14.02 22.88
C ALA A 224 5.02 -15.36 22.18
N LEU A 225 5.44 -15.33 20.91
CA LEU A 225 5.87 -16.52 20.18
C LEU A 225 7.22 -17.05 20.70
N GLU A 226 8.13 -16.15 21.03
CA GLU A 226 9.43 -16.44 21.64
C GLU A 226 9.24 -17.06 23.03
N ASP A 227 8.42 -16.45 23.89
CA ASP A 227 8.05 -16.97 25.21
C ASP A 227 7.39 -18.36 25.12
N ALA A 228 6.49 -18.55 24.16
CA ALA A 228 5.86 -19.85 23.93
C ALA A 228 6.86 -20.90 23.43
N SER A 229 7.79 -20.50 22.56
CA SER A 229 8.87 -21.37 22.09
C SER A 229 9.81 -21.76 23.23
N GLU A 230 10.20 -20.82 24.10
CA GLU A 230 11.02 -21.09 25.28
C GLU A 230 10.29 -22.02 26.25
N SER A 231 9.01 -21.75 26.53
CA SER A 231 8.16 -22.61 27.36
C SER A 231 8.07 -24.04 26.82
N HIS A 232 7.93 -24.20 25.50
CA HIS A 232 7.93 -25.51 24.86
C HIS A 232 9.31 -26.18 24.92
N GLY A 233 10.41 -25.43 24.76
CA GLY A 233 11.77 -25.91 24.96
C GLY A 233 11.96 -26.50 26.36
N LEU A 234 11.61 -25.74 27.40
CA LEU A 234 11.69 -26.21 28.79
C LEU A 234 10.83 -27.44 29.06
N ARG A 235 9.65 -27.54 28.43
CA ARG A 235 8.80 -28.74 28.55
C ARG A 235 9.44 -29.95 27.89
N ILE A 236 10.10 -29.77 26.75
CA ILE A 236 10.85 -30.83 26.06
C ILE A 236 12.03 -31.26 26.93
N ASP A 237 12.80 -30.32 27.47
CA ASP A 237 13.95 -30.61 28.34
C ASP A 237 13.49 -31.38 29.59
N ASN A 238 12.42 -30.96 30.25
CA ASN A 238 11.86 -31.68 31.39
C ASN A 238 11.37 -33.09 31.02
N LEU A 239 10.82 -33.29 29.83
CA LEU A 239 10.44 -34.61 29.35
C LEU A 239 11.68 -35.48 29.09
N VAL A 240 12.72 -34.91 28.49
CA VAL A 240 14.00 -35.59 28.24
C VAL A 240 14.69 -35.97 29.55
N ASP A 241 14.74 -35.07 30.53
CA ASP A 241 15.28 -35.34 31.86
C ASP A 241 14.47 -36.42 32.60
N ALA A 242 13.14 -36.38 32.49
CA ALA A 242 12.26 -37.39 33.08
C ALA A 242 12.41 -38.78 32.44
N LEU A 243 12.80 -38.83 31.16
CA LEU A 243 13.10 -40.08 30.45
C LEU A 243 14.44 -40.70 30.89
N GLY A 244 15.32 -39.94 31.55
CA GLY A 244 16.60 -40.40 32.08
C GLY A 244 17.67 -40.58 31.00
N VAL A 245 18.86 -41.06 31.40
CA VAL A 245 19.97 -41.28 30.44
C VAL A 245 19.56 -42.38 29.45
N PRO A 246 19.65 -42.15 28.13
CA PRO A 246 19.39 -43.20 27.15
C PRO A 246 20.35 -44.37 27.34
N ASN A 247 19.92 -45.57 26.96
CA ASN A 247 20.77 -46.76 27.04
C ASN A 247 21.94 -46.73 26.05
N GLU A 248 22.78 -47.78 26.05
CA GLU A 248 23.92 -47.92 25.13
C GLU A 248 23.52 -47.89 23.64
N GLU A 249 22.24 -48.11 23.33
CA GLU A 249 21.67 -48.08 21.98
C GLU A 249 21.05 -46.71 21.62
N GLY A 250 21.09 -45.74 22.54
CA GLY A 250 20.54 -44.39 22.34
C GLY A 250 19.01 -44.29 22.46
N THR A 251 18.34 -45.28 23.05
CA THR A 251 16.88 -45.29 23.22
C THR A 251 16.47 -45.04 24.69
N TYR A 252 15.39 -44.27 24.88
CA TYR A 252 14.80 -44.01 26.20
C TYR A 252 13.82 -45.14 26.54
N PHE A 253 13.98 -45.78 27.70
CA PHE A 253 13.15 -46.91 28.09
C PHE A 253 11.69 -46.48 28.31
N SER A 254 10.75 -47.02 27.53
CA SER A 254 9.38 -47.19 28.02
C SER A 254 9.42 -48.30 29.07
N THR A 255 9.58 -47.93 30.35
CA THR A 255 9.21 -48.81 31.46
C THR A 255 7.68 -48.92 31.49
N SER A 256 7.10 -49.59 30.50
CA SER A 256 5.85 -50.27 30.77
C SER A 256 6.21 -51.42 31.72
N PRO A 257 5.55 -51.54 32.88
CA PRO A 257 5.77 -52.67 33.78
C PRO A 257 5.65 -53.94 32.94
N LYS A 258 6.52 -54.94 33.17
CA LYS A 258 6.43 -56.25 32.53
C LYS A 258 5.02 -56.80 32.72
N ALA A 259 4.15 -56.52 31.77
CA ALA A 259 2.85 -57.13 31.66
C ALA A 259 3.12 -58.60 31.40
N THR A 260 2.43 -59.44 32.15
CA THR A 260 2.29 -60.85 31.85
C THR A 260 1.97 -61.04 30.35
N PRO A 261 2.41 -62.15 29.72
CA PRO A 261 2.36 -62.34 28.25
C PRO A 261 0.97 -62.28 27.59
N GLU A 262 -0.10 -62.04 28.35
CA GLU A 262 -1.49 -62.04 27.86
C GLU A 262 -2.13 -60.66 27.83
N GLN A 263 -1.44 -59.60 28.26
CA GLN A 263 -1.98 -58.24 28.23
C GLN A 263 -1.08 -57.32 27.41
N CYS A 264 -1.04 -57.60 26.11
CA CYS A 264 -0.46 -56.73 25.11
C CYS A 264 -1.32 -55.45 25.09
N CYS A 265 -0.83 -54.38 25.74
CA CYS A 265 -1.42 -53.06 25.64
C CYS A 265 -1.26 -52.57 24.20
N ASP A 266 -2.20 -52.97 23.34
CA ASP A 266 -2.45 -52.29 22.09
C ASP A 266 -2.70 -50.82 22.43
N VAL A 267 -1.72 -49.97 22.16
CA VAL A 267 -1.94 -48.52 22.12
C VAL A 267 -3.15 -48.33 21.22
N PRO A 268 -4.29 -47.82 21.73
CA PRO A 268 -5.51 -47.73 20.96
C PRO A 268 -5.19 -47.09 19.61
N GLN A 269 -5.59 -47.76 18.54
CA GLN A 269 -5.22 -47.37 17.17
C GLN A 269 -5.62 -45.91 16.85
N ASP A 270 -6.61 -45.40 17.58
CA ASP A 270 -7.04 -44.00 17.61
C ASP A 270 -5.95 -43.02 18.09
N ILE A 271 -5.19 -43.36 19.13
CA ILE A 271 -4.11 -42.49 19.64
C ILE A 271 -2.95 -42.46 18.64
N ARG A 272 -2.58 -43.62 18.07
CA ARG A 272 -1.51 -43.70 17.06
C ARG A 272 -1.88 -42.92 15.80
N SER A 273 -3.12 -43.06 15.32
CA SER A 273 -3.60 -42.29 14.16
C SER A 273 -3.71 -40.79 14.45
N HIS A 274 -4.06 -40.40 15.67
CA HIS A 274 -4.11 -39.00 16.07
C HIS A 274 -2.71 -38.35 16.10
N ILE A 275 -1.72 -39.03 16.69
CA ILE A 275 -0.32 -38.56 16.71
C ILE A 275 0.23 -38.45 15.29
N GLN A 276 -0.01 -39.46 14.44
CA GLN A 276 0.41 -39.44 13.05
C GLN A 276 -0.20 -38.24 12.30
N LYS A 277 -1.50 -37.99 12.48
CA LYS A 277 -2.20 -36.86 11.86
C LYS A 277 -1.67 -35.50 12.34
N ILE A 278 -1.28 -35.38 13.60
CA ILE A 278 -0.67 -34.16 14.14
C ILE A 278 0.72 -33.96 13.51
N ALA A 279 1.53 -35.02 13.42
CA ALA A 279 2.84 -34.97 12.79
C ALA A 279 2.73 -34.57 11.30
N ASP A 280 1.85 -35.22 10.54
CA ASP A 280 1.62 -34.91 9.12
C ASP A 280 1.16 -33.44 8.92
N ASN A 281 0.33 -32.91 9.82
CA ASN A 281 -0.14 -31.53 9.75
C ASN A 281 0.95 -30.52 10.14
N ALA A 282 1.80 -30.87 11.12
CA ALA A 282 2.96 -30.07 11.48
C ALA A 282 3.97 -29.99 10.32
N ASP A 283 4.26 -31.11 9.66
CA ASP A 283 5.14 -31.16 8.50
C ASP A 283 4.60 -30.34 7.32
N LEU A 284 3.28 -30.41 7.09
CA LEU A 284 2.62 -29.56 6.09
C LEU A 284 2.77 -28.06 6.40
N GLN A 285 2.59 -27.67 7.67
CA GLN A 285 2.75 -26.27 8.07
C GLN A 285 4.21 -25.80 7.97
N ILE A 286 5.17 -26.61 8.42
CA ILE A 286 6.60 -26.31 8.30
C ILE A 286 7.00 -26.17 6.84
N GLY A 287 6.52 -27.09 5.97
CA GLY A 287 6.76 -27.02 4.54
C GLY A 287 6.23 -25.74 3.90
N ARG A 288 5.02 -25.32 4.29
CA ARG A 288 4.42 -24.06 3.82
C ARG A 288 5.20 -22.83 4.29
N LEU A 289 5.54 -22.76 5.58
CA LEU A 289 6.35 -21.68 6.14
C LEU A 289 7.71 -21.59 5.46
N HIS A 290 8.35 -22.74 5.20
CA HIS A 290 9.62 -22.78 4.49
C HIS A 290 9.51 -22.23 3.05
N GLN A 291 8.45 -22.59 2.33
CA GLN A 291 8.20 -22.04 0.98
C GLN A 291 7.96 -20.52 1.01
N GLU A 292 7.17 -20.03 1.97
CA GLU A 292 6.90 -18.61 2.15
C GLU A 292 8.18 -17.82 2.49
N MET A 293 9.02 -18.35 3.38
CA MET A 293 10.34 -17.78 3.68
C MET A 293 11.27 -17.74 2.47
N GLN A 294 11.31 -18.82 1.67
CA GLN A 294 12.10 -18.84 0.43
C GLN A 294 11.60 -17.79 -0.57
N GLN A 295 10.29 -17.62 -0.70
CA GLN A 295 9.70 -16.62 -1.59
C GLN A 295 10.01 -15.20 -1.11
N MET A 296 9.92 -14.95 0.19
CA MET A 296 10.29 -13.68 0.80
C MET A 296 11.77 -13.35 0.58
N ARG A 297 12.68 -14.32 0.78
CA ARG A 297 14.11 -14.14 0.50
C ARG A 297 14.37 -13.80 -0.98
N LYS A 298 13.69 -14.47 -1.92
CA LYS A 298 13.77 -14.15 -3.36
C LYS A 298 13.28 -12.73 -3.66
N ASN A 299 12.18 -12.31 -3.03
CA ASN A 299 11.62 -10.97 -3.21
C ASN A 299 12.54 -9.89 -2.64
N MET A 300 13.14 -10.14 -1.47
CA MET A 300 14.11 -9.26 -0.83
C MET A 300 15.36 -9.08 -1.70
N ASN A 301 15.95 -10.18 -2.21
CA ASN A 301 17.10 -10.09 -3.11
C ASN A 301 16.77 -9.33 -4.40
N ARG A 302 15.56 -9.51 -4.96
CA ARG A 302 15.10 -8.74 -6.14
C ARG A 302 14.96 -7.26 -5.83
N MET A 303 14.48 -6.93 -4.64
CA MET A 303 14.36 -5.54 -4.19
C MET A 303 15.72 -4.90 -4.01
N ASP A 304 16.66 -5.62 -3.39
CA ASP A 304 18.03 -5.16 -3.17
C ASP A 304 18.78 -4.90 -4.48
N ILE A 305 18.69 -5.83 -5.45
CA ILE A 305 19.23 -5.62 -6.80
C ILE A 305 18.64 -4.36 -7.47
N ARG A 306 17.35 -4.09 -7.28
CA ARG A 306 16.71 -2.88 -7.84
C ARG A 306 17.21 -1.62 -7.14
N LEU A 307 17.41 -1.67 -5.83
CA LEU A 307 17.94 -0.55 -5.04
C LEU A 307 19.39 -0.27 -5.43
N MET A 308 20.26 -1.27 -5.47
CA MET A 308 21.64 -1.12 -5.96
C MET A 308 21.69 -0.54 -7.38
N LYS A 309 20.86 -1.04 -8.31
CA LYS A 309 20.80 -0.47 -9.67
C LYS A 309 20.37 0.99 -9.70
N ARG A 310 19.47 1.41 -8.79
CA ARG A 310 19.08 2.81 -8.66
C ARG A 310 20.20 3.64 -8.06
N LEU A 311 20.89 3.10 -7.05
CA LEU A 311 22.04 3.74 -6.41
C LEU A 311 23.18 3.95 -7.41
N ASP A 312 23.59 2.91 -8.14
CA ASP A 312 24.60 2.98 -9.21
C ASP A 312 24.23 4.01 -10.28
N LYS A 313 22.94 4.15 -10.59
CA LYS A 313 22.47 5.15 -11.54
C LYS A 313 22.61 6.56 -10.95
N VAL A 314 22.29 6.77 -9.68
CA VAL A 314 22.52 8.06 -9.01
C VAL A 314 24.00 8.39 -8.96
N ASP A 315 24.85 7.41 -8.66
CA ASP A 315 26.31 7.59 -8.54
C ASP A 315 26.98 7.91 -9.89
N ARG A 316 26.58 7.21 -10.97
CA ARG A 316 27.11 7.46 -12.32
C ARG A 316 26.60 8.74 -12.97
N TYR A 317 25.39 9.15 -12.62
CA TYR A 317 24.80 10.40 -13.11
C TYR A 317 24.84 11.48 -12.02
N GLY A 318 25.86 11.41 -11.16
CA GLY A 318 26.10 12.37 -10.08
C GLY A 318 25.78 13.79 -10.52
N LEU A 319 24.81 14.37 -9.82
CA LEU A 319 24.73 15.79 -9.58
C LEU A 319 26.00 16.25 -8.88
#